data_AF-A0A6G1IP52-F1
#
_entry.id   AF-A0A6G1IP52-F1
#
_cell.length_a   1.000
_cell.length_b   1.000
_cell.length_c   1.000
_cell.angle_alpha   90.00
_cell.angle_beta   90.00
_cell.angle_gamma   90.00
#
_symmetry.space_group_name_H-M   'P 1'
#
loop_
_entity.id
_entity.type
_entity.pdbx_description
1 polymer ?
#
loop_
_entity_poly.entity_id
_entity_poly.type
_entity_poly.pdbx_seq_one_letter_code
_entity_poly.pdbx_strand_id
1 'polypeptide(L)'
;VVHPSRYRFEVFRQREDLILERRLRYISEMSNELAKDYKLMFMLLSSAFRTSISNQGEDHKPWIFDWSCGIDGQRLLRRGNSWLTWFVLHEGPQLFWDQWWMLPPDAPETKNHIRDRSIEAWFGKTKITPEDFIRQFLPKQWNDVNEKWHDIQRDYAHKIQKAMEEKVASSSDFTSVNPILYFTQYAECRQLREEVGVPAAPETLSHVPFHIDFRCPEELFQKFCILREEKAFALATQPSARA
;
A
#
# COMPACT_ATOMS: atom_id res chain seq x y z
N VAL A 1 11.61 -34.97 -15.94
CA VAL A 1 10.77 -34.81 -14.72
C VAL A 1 10.72 -33.32 -14.37
N VAL A 2 9.56 -32.65 -14.46
CA VAL A 2 9.45 -31.22 -14.16
C VAL A 2 9.35 -31.04 -12.64
N HIS A 3 10.23 -30.24 -12.06
CA HIS A 3 10.22 -29.98 -10.62
C HIS A 3 8.90 -29.29 -10.21
N PRO A 4 8.19 -29.74 -9.16
CA PRO A 4 6.87 -29.23 -8.78
C PRO A 4 6.81 -27.70 -8.60
N SER A 5 7.88 -27.07 -8.10
CA SER A 5 7.96 -25.62 -7.95
C SER A 5 8.02 -24.87 -9.29
N ARG A 6 8.71 -25.43 -10.30
CA ARG A 6 8.76 -24.84 -11.65
C ARG A 6 7.40 -24.92 -12.33
N TYR A 7 6.70 -26.05 -12.17
CA TYR A 7 5.35 -26.21 -12.70
C TYR A 7 4.36 -25.24 -12.05
N ARG A 8 4.38 -25.09 -10.72
CA ARG A 8 3.53 -24.13 -10.00
C ARG A 8 3.77 -22.69 -10.44
N PHE A 9 5.04 -22.30 -10.63
CA PHE A 9 5.38 -20.97 -11.12
C PHE A 9 4.89 -20.74 -12.55
N GLU A 10 5.02 -21.73 -13.41
CA GLU A 10 4.57 -21.63 -14.80
C GLU A 10 3.05 -21.46 -14.90
N VAL A 11 2.29 -22.24 -14.12
CA VAL A 11 0.83 -22.10 -14.01
C VAL A 11 0.45 -20.72 -13.48
N PHE A 12 1.16 -20.21 -12.47
CA PHE A 12 0.98 -18.86 -11.96
C PHE A 12 1.20 -17.82 -13.06
N ARG A 13 2.32 -17.90 -13.78
CA ARG A 13 2.64 -16.95 -14.86
C ARG A 13 1.56 -16.95 -15.95
N GLN A 14 1.15 -18.13 -16.42
CA GLN A 14 0.10 -18.24 -17.44
C GLN A 14 -1.23 -17.63 -16.98
N ARG A 15 -1.56 -17.78 -15.69
CA ARG A 15 -2.74 -17.13 -15.12
C ARG A 15 -2.61 -15.61 -15.12
N GLU A 16 -1.48 -15.08 -14.66
CA GLU A 16 -1.22 -13.63 -14.66
C GLU A 16 -1.22 -13.06 -16.08
N ASP A 17 -0.66 -13.77 -17.07
CA ASP A 17 -0.67 -13.38 -18.48
C ASP A 17 -2.09 -13.22 -19.00
N LEU A 18 -2.95 -14.20 -18.71
CA LEU A 18 -4.36 -14.17 -19.11
C LEU A 18 -5.13 -13.02 -18.42
N ILE A 19 -4.82 -12.74 -17.15
CA ILE A 19 -5.42 -11.62 -16.41
C ILE A 19 -4.99 -10.29 -17.05
N LEU A 20 -3.70 -10.12 -17.33
CA LEU A 20 -3.17 -8.93 -17.98
C LEU A 20 -3.83 -8.71 -19.33
N GLU A 21 -3.89 -9.75 -20.18
CA GLU A 21 -4.52 -9.66 -21.51
C GLU A 21 -5.98 -9.19 -21.41
N ARG A 22 -6.76 -9.78 -20.51
CA ARG A 22 -8.17 -9.40 -20.29
C ARG A 22 -8.31 -7.97 -19.80
N ARG A 23 -7.45 -7.54 -18.87
CA ARG A 23 -7.45 -6.16 -18.35
C ARG A 23 -7.09 -5.15 -19.43
N LEU A 24 -6.08 -5.41 -20.24
CA LEU A 24 -5.69 -4.53 -21.34
C LEU A 24 -6.80 -4.44 -22.40
N ARG A 25 -7.44 -5.57 -22.74
CA ARG A 25 -8.60 -5.58 -23.64
C ARG A 25 -9.74 -4.72 -23.09
N TYR A 26 -10.09 -4.91 -21.82
CA TYR A 26 -11.13 -4.11 -21.16
C TYR A 26 -10.80 -2.61 -21.18
N ILE A 27 -9.55 -2.22 -20.91
CA ILE A 27 -9.12 -0.81 -20.97
C ILE A 27 -9.27 -0.25 -22.39
N SER A 28 -8.95 -1.04 -23.42
CA SER A 28 -9.09 -0.59 -24.80
C SER A 28 -10.54 -0.28 -25.18
N GLU A 29 -11.49 -1.08 -24.68
CA GLU A 29 -12.93 -0.97 -24.92
C GLU A 29 -13.64 0.02 -23.99
N MET A 30 -13.00 0.41 -22.88
CA MET A 30 -13.54 1.34 -21.90
C MET A 30 -13.80 2.73 -22.51
N SER A 31 -14.84 3.43 -22.03
CA SER A 31 -15.07 4.84 -22.37
C SER A 31 -13.99 5.75 -21.78
N ASN A 32 -13.73 6.89 -22.41
CA ASN A 32 -12.79 7.88 -21.89
C ASN A 32 -13.22 8.44 -20.52
N GLU A 33 -14.52 8.58 -20.25
CA GLU A 33 -15.01 9.07 -18.95
C GLU A 33 -14.67 8.11 -17.81
N LEU A 34 -14.98 6.81 -17.96
CA LEU A 34 -14.57 5.79 -17.00
C LEU A 34 -13.05 5.74 -16.76
N ALA A 35 -12.23 5.99 -17.80
CA ALA A 35 -10.79 6.06 -17.65
C ALA A 35 -10.35 7.28 -16.83
N LYS A 36 -11.01 8.43 -17.00
CA LYS A 36 -10.79 9.63 -16.18
C LYS A 36 -11.23 9.41 -14.74
N ASP A 37 -12.39 8.79 -14.52
CA ASP A 37 -12.89 8.45 -13.17
C ASP A 37 -11.91 7.51 -12.45
N TYR A 38 -11.39 6.51 -13.16
CA TYR A 38 -10.37 5.62 -12.62
C TYR A 38 -9.10 6.37 -12.21
N LYS A 39 -8.60 7.27 -13.08
CA LYS A 39 -7.42 8.08 -12.79
C LYS A 39 -7.67 9.01 -11.60
N LEU A 40 -8.84 9.63 -11.53
CA LEU A 40 -9.26 10.47 -10.42
C LEU A 40 -9.29 9.67 -9.12
N MET A 41 -9.89 8.47 -9.14
CA MET A 41 -9.91 7.56 -7.99
C MET A 41 -8.49 7.24 -7.52
N PHE A 42 -7.57 6.84 -8.41
CA PHE A 42 -6.18 6.55 -8.04
C PHE A 42 -5.44 7.78 -7.48
N MET A 43 -5.73 8.97 -8.02
CA MET A 43 -5.18 10.22 -7.48
C MET A 43 -5.69 10.50 -6.06
N LEU A 44 -6.98 10.33 -5.81
CA LEU A 44 -7.58 10.54 -4.49
C LEU A 44 -7.13 9.47 -3.49
N LEU A 45 -7.13 8.19 -3.88
CA LEU A 45 -6.65 7.11 -3.02
C LEU A 45 -5.20 7.34 -2.59
N SER A 46 -4.35 7.89 -3.46
CA SER A 46 -2.95 8.20 -3.11
C SER A 46 -2.79 9.16 -1.92
N SER A 47 -3.78 10.01 -1.63
CA SER A 47 -3.74 10.93 -0.50
C SER A 47 -4.16 10.28 0.84
N ALA A 48 -4.90 9.18 0.79
CA ALA A 48 -5.29 8.42 1.98
C ALA A 48 -4.09 7.76 2.67
N PHE A 49 -3.08 7.38 1.90
CA PHE A 49 -1.87 6.74 2.41
C PHE A 49 -0.90 7.78 2.96
N ARG A 50 -0.72 7.81 4.27
CA ARG A 50 0.31 8.64 4.91
C ARG A 50 1.65 7.94 4.73
N THR A 51 2.39 8.23 3.67
CA THR A 51 3.65 7.52 3.36
C THR A 51 4.92 8.35 3.54
N SER A 52 4.80 9.68 3.73
CA SER A 52 5.95 10.58 3.91
C SER A 52 6.41 10.65 5.36
N ILE A 53 7.73 10.68 5.56
CA ILE A 53 8.40 10.96 6.85
C ILE A 53 7.88 12.27 7.46
N SER A 54 7.57 13.29 6.65
CA SER A 54 7.00 14.56 7.13
C SER A 54 5.64 14.41 7.80
N ASN A 55 4.89 13.36 7.45
CA ASN A 55 3.58 13.05 8.04
C ASN A 55 3.72 12.01 9.17
N GLN A 56 4.88 11.37 9.28
CA GLN A 56 5.15 10.27 10.19
C GLN A 56 6.09 10.63 11.37
N GLY A 57 6.74 11.80 11.35
CA GLY A 57 7.65 12.21 12.42
C GLY A 57 8.96 11.40 12.47
N GLU A 58 9.81 11.70 13.45
CA GLU A 58 11.19 11.16 13.55
C GLU A 58 11.24 9.69 13.99
N ASP A 59 10.18 9.15 14.60
CA ASP A 59 10.09 7.77 15.06
C ASP A 59 9.67 6.76 13.95
N HIS A 60 9.82 7.15 12.69
CA HIS A 60 9.44 6.31 11.55
C HIS A 60 10.33 5.06 11.48
N LYS A 61 9.76 3.90 11.80
CA LYS A 61 10.38 2.61 11.48
C LYS A 61 9.95 2.18 10.08
N PRO A 62 10.90 1.92 9.16
CA PRO A 62 10.59 1.49 7.81
C PRO A 62 9.66 0.28 7.84
N TRP A 63 8.52 0.41 7.17
CA TRP A 63 7.59 -0.69 7.00
C TRP A 63 8.12 -1.67 5.95
N ILE A 64 7.64 -2.91 5.92
CA ILE A 64 8.08 -3.92 4.93
C ILE A 64 7.78 -3.53 3.46
N PHE A 65 6.88 -2.57 3.28
CA PHE A 65 6.51 -1.99 1.98
C PHE A 65 7.16 -0.61 1.74
N ASP A 66 8.00 -0.14 2.68
CA ASP A 66 8.73 1.12 2.56
C ASP A 66 10.14 0.86 2.01
N TRP A 67 10.27 0.99 0.70
CA TRP A 67 11.54 0.79 0.00
C TRP A 67 12.37 2.07 -0.02
N SER A 68 12.54 2.69 1.16
CA SER A 68 13.44 3.82 1.46
C SER A 68 13.07 5.19 0.86
N CYS A 69 11.83 5.36 0.39
CA CYS A 69 11.30 6.65 -0.07
C CYS A 69 9.88 6.94 0.45
N GLY A 70 9.53 6.36 1.60
CA GLY A 70 8.15 6.12 2.01
C GLY A 70 7.61 4.88 1.30
N ILE A 71 6.42 4.40 1.66
CA ILE A 71 5.70 3.42 0.82
C ILE A 71 5.48 4.08 -0.55
N ASP A 72 6.42 3.80 -1.44
CA ASP A 72 6.60 4.25 -2.81
C ASP A 72 5.86 5.56 -3.11
N GLY A 73 6.38 6.67 -2.58
CA GLY A 73 5.69 7.96 -2.45
C GLY A 73 4.77 8.32 -3.62
N GLN A 74 3.66 9.01 -3.35
CA GLN A 74 2.49 9.26 -4.23
C GLN A 74 2.69 9.36 -5.75
N ARG A 75 3.85 9.81 -6.24
CA ARG A 75 4.21 9.81 -7.66
C ARG A 75 4.45 8.40 -8.22
N LEU A 76 5.06 7.49 -7.48
CA LEU A 76 5.29 6.10 -7.89
C LEU A 76 3.97 5.31 -7.94
N LEU A 77 3.09 5.52 -6.94
CA LEU A 77 1.72 4.99 -6.95
C LEU A 77 0.94 5.40 -8.20
N ARG A 78 1.01 6.69 -8.57
CA ARG A 78 0.34 7.20 -9.77
C ARG A 78 0.92 6.64 -11.07
N ARG A 79 2.22 6.34 -11.12
CA ARG A 79 2.91 5.75 -12.28
C ARG A 79 2.81 4.22 -12.36
N GLY A 80 2.14 3.60 -11.39
CA GLY A 80 2.03 2.15 -11.32
C GLY A 80 3.29 1.41 -10.89
N ASN A 81 4.29 2.13 -10.39
CA ASN A 81 5.59 1.56 -10.02
C ASN A 81 5.71 1.24 -8.54
N SER A 82 4.61 1.32 -7.79
CA SER A 82 4.61 0.99 -6.37
C SER A 82 4.04 -0.38 -6.09
N TRP A 83 4.55 -0.99 -5.02
CA TRP A 83 3.89 -2.08 -4.33
C TRP A 83 2.43 -1.73 -4.01
N LEU A 84 2.18 -0.48 -3.61
CA LEU A 84 0.83 -0.05 -3.27
C LEU A 84 -0.11 -0.03 -4.49
N THR A 85 0.38 0.28 -5.70
CA THR A 85 -0.39 0.13 -6.94
C THR A 85 -0.77 -1.33 -7.13
N TRP A 86 0.20 -2.24 -6.97
CA TRP A 86 -0.04 -3.67 -7.05
C TRP A 86 -1.13 -4.08 -6.07
N PHE A 87 -1.03 -3.68 -4.80
CA PHE A 87 -1.99 -4.03 -3.76
C PHE A 87 -3.41 -3.55 -4.07
N VAL A 88 -3.57 -2.28 -4.47
CA VAL A 88 -4.87 -1.72 -4.87
C VAL A 88 -5.45 -2.46 -6.09
N LEU A 89 -4.62 -2.83 -7.06
CA LEU A 89 -5.05 -3.59 -8.23
C LEU A 89 -5.32 -5.08 -7.94
N HIS A 90 -4.74 -5.60 -6.86
CA HIS A 90 -4.89 -6.99 -6.45
C HIS A 90 -6.15 -7.19 -5.61
N GLU A 91 -6.33 -6.40 -4.55
CA GLU A 91 -7.51 -6.47 -3.67
C GLU A 91 -8.74 -5.76 -4.27
N GLY A 92 -8.50 -4.71 -5.07
CA GLY A 92 -9.55 -3.90 -5.66
C GLY A 92 -10.06 -2.78 -4.74
N PRO A 93 -10.94 -1.90 -5.26
CA PRO A 93 -11.40 -0.71 -4.55
C PRO A 93 -12.39 -1.02 -3.41
N GLN A 94 -12.98 -2.22 -3.39
CA GLN A 94 -13.96 -2.62 -2.37
C GLN A 94 -13.37 -2.52 -0.95
N LEU A 95 -12.08 -2.81 -0.81
CA LEU A 95 -11.35 -2.70 0.45
C LEU A 95 -11.48 -1.31 1.11
N PHE A 96 -11.48 -0.24 0.31
CA PHE A 96 -11.61 1.13 0.81
C PHE A 96 -13.04 1.45 1.21
N TRP A 97 -14.00 0.97 0.42
CA TRP A 97 -15.42 1.08 0.75
C TRP A 97 -15.74 0.38 2.07
N ASP A 98 -15.17 -0.81 2.26
CA ASP A 98 -15.35 -1.58 3.48
C ASP A 98 -14.80 -0.79 4.67
N GLN A 99 -13.57 -0.28 4.62
CA GLN A 99 -12.98 0.47 5.73
C GLN A 99 -13.68 1.80 6.03
N TRP A 100 -14.06 2.58 5.01
CA TRP A 100 -14.54 3.96 5.24
C TRP A 100 -16.04 4.09 5.37
N TRP A 101 -16.81 3.09 4.91
CA TRP A 101 -18.27 3.17 4.88
C TRP A 101 -18.96 1.99 5.53
N MET A 102 -18.50 0.76 5.28
CA MET A 102 -19.22 -0.44 5.75
C MET A 102 -18.86 -0.83 7.18
N LEU A 103 -17.58 -0.77 7.53
CA LEU A 103 -17.06 -1.22 8.82
C LEU A 103 -17.28 -0.15 9.90
N PRO A 104 -17.66 -0.53 11.13
CA PRO A 104 -17.83 0.43 12.22
C PRO A 104 -16.50 1.13 12.54
N PRO A 105 -16.39 2.48 12.45
CA PRO A 105 -15.14 3.19 12.67
C PRO A 105 -14.67 3.16 14.13
N ASP A 106 -15.60 2.97 15.07
CA ASP A 106 -15.33 2.93 16.52
C ASP A 106 -14.82 1.56 17.00
N ALA A 107 -14.87 0.54 16.14
CA ALA A 107 -14.45 -0.81 16.48
C ALA A 107 -12.92 -0.97 16.36
N PRO A 108 -12.20 -1.44 17.40
CA PRO A 108 -10.74 -1.59 17.36
C PRO A 108 -10.23 -2.48 16.21
N GLU A 109 -11.00 -3.50 15.82
CA GLU A 109 -10.65 -4.47 14.78
C GLU A 109 -10.73 -3.92 13.35
N THR A 110 -11.44 -2.81 13.12
CA THR A 110 -11.63 -2.22 11.79
C THR A 110 -10.62 -1.12 11.50
N LYS A 111 -10.05 -0.52 12.56
CA LYS A 111 -9.06 0.57 12.51
C LYS A 111 -7.88 0.28 11.57
N ASN A 112 -7.50 -0.98 11.47
CA ASN A 112 -6.33 -1.43 10.71
C ASN A 112 -6.67 -2.34 9.52
N HIS A 113 -7.94 -2.34 9.08
CA HIS A 113 -8.44 -3.29 8.09
C HIS A 113 -7.56 -3.37 6.82
N ILE A 114 -7.33 -2.23 6.15
CA ILE A 114 -6.51 -2.18 4.92
C ILE A 114 -5.08 -2.69 5.18
N ARG A 115 -4.48 -2.33 6.32
CA ARG A 115 -3.13 -2.76 6.68
C ARG A 115 -3.08 -4.28 6.85
N ASP A 116 -3.98 -4.85 7.63
CA ASP A 116 -3.97 -6.28 7.94
C ASP A 116 -4.23 -7.11 6.68
N ARG A 117 -5.14 -6.64 5.82
CA ARG A 117 -5.35 -7.21 4.48
C ARG A 117 -4.11 -7.15 3.61
N SER A 118 -3.32 -6.08 3.72
CA SER A 118 -2.08 -5.97 2.94
C SER A 118 -0.98 -6.93 3.37
N ILE A 119 -0.89 -7.22 4.67
CA ILE A 119 0.00 -8.25 5.21
C ILE A 119 -0.47 -9.63 4.71
N GLU A 120 -1.77 -9.91 4.80
CA GLU A 120 -2.35 -11.17 4.34
C GLU A 120 -2.14 -11.39 2.83
N ALA A 121 -2.35 -10.37 2.01
CA ALA A 121 -2.15 -10.43 0.56
C ALA A 121 -0.69 -10.70 0.19
N TRP A 122 0.26 -10.07 0.88
CA TRP A 122 1.68 -10.18 0.60
C TRP A 122 2.28 -11.54 0.99
N PHE A 123 1.91 -12.03 2.16
CA PHE A 123 2.45 -13.27 2.70
C PHE A 123 1.61 -14.51 2.35
N GLY A 124 0.40 -14.30 1.84
CA GLY A 124 -0.55 -15.34 1.48
C GLY A 124 -1.12 -16.10 2.68
N LYS A 125 -1.85 -17.19 2.40
CA LYS A 125 -2.45 -18.09 3.42
C LYS A 125 -1.43 -18.91 4.21
N THR A 126 -0.16 -18.83 3.86
CA THR A 126 0.92 -19.37 4.68
C THR A 126 0.86 -18.62 6.01
N LYS A 127 0.48 -19.32 7.09
CA LYS A 127 0.46 -18.79 8.45
C LYS A 127 1.88 -18.35 8.81
N ILE A 128 2.24 -17.14 8.42
CA ILE A 128 3.41 -16.46 8.94
C ILE A 128 3.09 -16.23 10.40
N THR A 129 3.90 -16.84 11.26
CA THR A 129 3.81 -16.53 12.67
C THR A 129 4.39 -15.13 12.89
N PRO A 130 3.97 -14.41 13.93
CA PRO A 130 4.57 -13.11 14.26
C PRO A 130 6.12 -13.14 14.29
N GLU A 131 6.72 -14.27 14.64
CA GLU A 131 8.17 -14.49 14.66
C GLU A 131 8.81 -14.51 13.26
N ASP A 132 8.11 -15.04 12.24
CA ASP A 132 8.56 -15.06 10.85
C ASP A 132 8.49 -13.66 10.23
N PHE A 133 7.42 -12.92 10.55
CA PHE A 133 7.27 -11.50 10.18
C PHE A 133 8.42 -10.67 10.79
N ILE A 134 8.71 -10.88 12.08
CA ILE A 134 9.79 -10.18 12.81
C ILE A 134 11.19 -10.54 12.29
N ARG A 135 11.44 -11.82 11.94
CA ARG A 135 12.73 -12.24 11.34
C ARG A 135 13.02 -11.52 10.04
N GLN A 136 11.98 -11.26 9.25
CA GLN A 136 12.09 -10.54 7.96
C GLN A 136 12.09 -9.02 8.13
N PHE A 137 11.63 -8.49 9.27
CA PHE A 137 11.60 -7.06 9.61
C PHE A 137 12.99 -6.49 10.00
N LEU A 138 13.96 -7.35 10.33
CA LEU A 138 15.25 -6.99 10.94
C LEU A 138 16.47 -6.71 10.03
N PRO A 139 16.56 -7.16 8.76
CA PRO A 139 17.77 -6.92 7.99
C PRO A 139 17.81 -5.48 7.44
N LYS A 140 19.01 -4.89 7.39
CA LYS A 140 19.29 -3.63 6.68
C LYS A 140 18.90 -3.68 5.18
N GLN A 141 18.63 -4.88 4.66
CA GLN A 141 18.17 -5.19 3.31
C GLN A 141 17.06 -6.23 3.43
N TRP A 142 15.83 -5.83 3.17
CA TRP A 142 14.67 -6.71 3.15
C TRP A 142 14.71 -7.62 1.90
N ASN A 143 14.38 -8.90 2.05
CA ASN A 143 14.32 -9.87 0.95
C ASN A 143 12.89 -10.35 0.74
N ASP A 144 12.37 -10.16 -0.48
CA ASP A 144 11.05 -10.64 -0.88
C ASP A 144 11.04 -12.16 -1.01
N VAL A 145 10.39 -12.85 -0.07
CA VAL A 145 10.28 -14.32 -0.10
C VAL A 145 9.54 -14.85 -1.33
N ASN A 146 8.74 -13.99 -1.97
CA ASN A 146 7.99 -14.27 -3.19
C ASN A 146 8.43 -13.36 -4.35
N GLU A 147 9.67 -12.82 -4.31
CA GLU A 147 10.19 -11.82 -5.26
C GLU A 147 9.81 -12.12 -6.70
N LYS A 148 10.09 -13.35 -7.13
CA LYS A 148 9.87 -13.82 -8.49
C LYS A 148 8.39 -13.76 -8.93
N TRP A 149 7.45 -13.93 -7.99
CA TRP A 149 6.01 -13.84 -8.25
C TRP A 149 5.57 -12.39 -8.23
N HIS A 150 6.01 -11.64 -7.23
CA HIS A 150 5.65 -10.23 -7.07
C HIS A 150 6.22 -9.36 -8.20
N ASP A 151 7.41 -9.66 -8.73
CA ASP A 151 8.00 -8.97 -9.89
C ASP A 151 7.10 -9.00 -11.11
N ILE A 152 6.55 -10.17 -11.44
CA ILE A 152 5.62 -10.32 -12.57
C ILE A 152 4.38 -9.47 -12.34
N GLN A 153 3.80 -9.55 -11.13
CA GLN A 153 2.57 -8.83 -10.84
C GLN A 153 2.79 -7.31 -10.78
N ARG A 154 3.96 -6.84 -10.31
CA ARG A 154 4.35 -5.42 -10.33
C ARG A 154 4.54 -4.92 -11.76
N ASP A 155 5.24 -5.68 -12.60
CA ASP A 155 5.36 -5.36 -14.04
C ASP A 155 3.98 -5.28 -14.71
N TYR A 156 3.05 -6.16 -14.34
CA TYR A 156 1.71 -6.18 -14.94
C TYR A 156 0.86 -5.02 -14.42
N ALA A 157 0.97 -4.69 -13.14
CA ALA A 157 0.39 -3.48 -12.55
C ALA A 157 0.86 -2.21 -13.27
N HIS A 158 2.18 -2.11 -13.54
CA HIS A 158 2.74 -1.00 -14.29
C HIS A 158 2.16 -0.91 -15.70
N LYS A 159 2.10 -2.04 -16.44
CA LYS A 159 1.51 -2.09 -17.79
C LYS A 159 0.05 -1.65 -17.80
N ILE A 160 -0.74 -2.07 -16.80
CA ILE A 160 -2.14 -1.68 -16.64
C ILE A 160 -2.27 -0.17 -16.43
N GLN A 161 -1.48 0.41 -15.52
CA GLN A 161 -1.50 1.86 -15.26
C GLN A 161 -1.07 2.65 -16.49
N LYS A 162 -0.02 2.23 -17.18
CA LYS A 162 0.45 2.85 -18.41
C LYS A 162 -0.65 2.86 -19.49
N ALA A 163 -1.30 1.73 -19.72
CA ALA A 163 -2.40 1.64 -20.69
C ALA A 163 -3.57 2.58 -20.33
N MET A 164 -3.85 2.73 -19.03
CA MET A 164 -4.86 3.66 -18.55
C MET A 164 -4.45 5.13 -18.76
N GLU A 165 -3.18 5.47 -18.48
CA GLU A 165 -2.65 6.82 -18.73
C GLU A 165 -2.74 7.19 -20.22
N GLU A 166 -2.38 6.28 -21.11
CA GLU A 166 -2.49 6.45 -22.57
C GLU A 166 -3.95 6.64 -23.00
N LYS A 167 -4.88 5.87 -22.44
CA LYS A 167 -6.32 6.01 -22.68
C LYS A 167 -6.82 7.39 -22.26
N VAL A 168 -6.43 7.87 -21.08
CA VAL A 168 -6.82 9.22 -20.60
C VAL A 168 -6.17 10.33 -21.43
N ALA A 169 -4.90 10.18 -21.81
CA ALA A 169 -4.18 11.18 -22.61
C ALA A 169 -4.80 11.40 -24.00
N SER A 170 -5.50 10.41 -24.55
CA SER A 170 -6.26 10.55 -25.79
C SER A 170 -7.47 11.51 -25.66
N SER A 171 -7.84 11.89 -24.44
CA SER A 171 -8.91 12.85 -24.13
C SER A 171 -8.32 14.17 -23.63
N SER A 172 -8.62 15.28 -24.32
CA SER A 172 -8.02 16.59 -24.09
C SER A 172 -8.46 17.32 -22.80
N ASP A 173 -9.31 16.72 -21.96
CA ASP A 173 -10.04 17.43 -20.90
C ASP A 173 -9.85 16.88 -19.48
N PHE A 174 -8.76 16.16 -19.18
CA PHE A 174 -8.54 15.74 -17.78
C PHE A 174 -8.22 16.92 -16.83
N THR A 175 -7.77 18.05 -17.37
CA THR A 175 -7.41 19.24 -16.58
C THR A 175 -8.61 19.83 -15.83
N SER A 176 -9.82 19.77 -16.41
CA SER A 176 -11.04 20.31 -15.78
C SER A 176 -11.51 19.51 -14.56
N VAL A 177 -11.15 18.22 -14.48
CA VAL A 177 -11.51 17.32 -13.38
C VAL A 177 -10.35 17.04 -12.43
N ASN A 178 -9.19 17.68 -12.63
CA ASN A 178 -8.01 17.45 -11.80
C ASN A 178 -8.15 18.15 -10.43
N PRO A 179 -8.24 17.40 -9.31
CA PRO A 179 -8.50 17.99 -8.00
C PRO A 179 -7.27 18.67 -7.40
N ILE A 180 -6.09 18.56 -8.02
CA ILE A 180 -4.86 19.19 -7.51
C ILE A 180 -5.05 20.69 -7.35
N LEU A 181 -5.71 21.36 -8.30
CA LEU A 181 -5.97 22.80 -8.22
C LEU A 181 -6.81 23.14 -6.98
N TYR A 182 -7.86 22.37 -6.72
CA TYR A 182 -8.69 22.52 -5.53
C TYR A 182 -7.88 22.33 -4.24
N PHE A 183 -7.08 21.27 -4.15
CA PHE A 183 -6.27 21.00 -2.96
C PHE A 183 -5.20 22.06 -2.72
N THR A 184 -4.56 22.58 -3.77
CA THR A 184 -3.60 23.69 -3.66
C THR A 184 -4.28 24.95 -3.14
N GLN A 185 -5.41 25.34 -3.75
CA GLN A 185 -6.18 26.52 -3.32
C GLN A 185 -6.68 26.37 -1.88
N TYR A 186 -7.15 25.19 -1.50
CA TYR A 186 -7.59 24.91 -0.13
C TYR A 186 -6.43 25.05 0.87
N ALA A 187 -5.24 24.55 0.53
CA ALA A 187 -4.05 24.68 1.37
C ALA A 187 -3.65 26.15 1.57
N GLU A 188 -3.65 26.95 0.49
CA GLU A 188 -3.39 28.40 0.52
C GLU A 188 -4.43 29.13 1.40
N CYS A 189 -5.73 28.83 1.20
CA CYS A 189 -6.79 29.41 2.02
C CYS A 189 -6.65 29.03 3.50
N ARG A 190 -6.27 27.79 3.81
CA ARG A 190 -6.04 27.35 5.19
C ARG A 190 -4.90 28.11 5.84
N GLN A 191 -3.78 28.28 5.14
CA GLN A 191 -2.62 29.05 5.62
C GLN A 191 -2.99 30.52 5.87
N LEU A 192 -3.70 31.15 4.93
CA LEU A 192 -4.16 32.53 5.09
C LEU A 192 -5.10 32.71 6.29
N ARG A 193 -5.98 31.74 6.55
CA ARG A 193 -6.85 31.78 7.74
C ARG A 193 -6.04 31.70 9.03
N GLU A 194 -5.02 30.86 9.07
CA GLU A 194 -4.10 30.75 10.21
C GLU A 194 -3.36 32.07 10.46
N GLU A 195 -2.82 32.68 9.40
CA GLU A 195 -2.11 33.97 9.47
C GLU A 195 -3.01 35.12 9.94
N VAL A 196 -4.30 35.10 9.57
CA VAL A 196 -5.29 36.14 9.92
C VAL A 196 -6.04 35.82 11.22
N GLY A 197 -5.73 34.70 11.89
CA GLY A 197 -6.36 34.29 13.14
C GLY A 197 -7.83 33.86 12.98
N VAL A 198 -8.24 33.49 11.76
CA VAL A 198 -9.58 32.96 11.47
C VAL A 198 -9.60 31.46 11.81
N PRO A 199 -10.57 30.96 12.58
CA PRO A 199 -10.67 29.53 12.91
C PRO A 199 -10.70 28.64 11.67
N ALA A 200 -10.14 27.44 11.78
CA ALA A 200 -10.24 26.41 10.75
C ALA A 200 -11.71 26.08 10.45
N ALA A 201 -11.99 25.69 9.20
CA ALA A 201 -13.32 25.20 8.85
C ALA A 201 -13.61 23.90 9.64
N PRO A 202 -14.83 23.74 10.19
CA PRO A 202 -15.18 22.53 10.92
C PRO A 202 -15.16 21.31 9.98
N GLU A 203 -14.36 20.31 10.33
CA GLU A 203 -14.27 19.06 9.57
C GLU A 203 -15.39 18.10 9.99
N THR A 204 -16.38 17.91 9.11
CA THR A 204 -17.56 17.07 9.35
C THR A 204 -17.27 15.57 9.37
N LEU A 205 -16.10 15.16 8.89
CA LEU A 205 -15.69 13.76 8.73
C LEU A 205 -14.45 13.38 9.56
N SER A 206 -14.10 14.19 10.54
CA SER A 206 -12.93 13.97 11.42
C SER A 206 -12.95 12.64 12.20
N HIS A 207 -14.14 12.06 12.41
CA HIS A 207 -14.32 10.76 13.08
C HIS A 207 -14.10 9.57 12.14
N VAL A 208 -14.10 9.76 10.82
CA VAL A 208 -13.86 8.69 9.86
C VAL A 208 -12.36 8.59 9.59
N PRO A 209 -11.72 7.43 9.84
CA PRO A 209 -10.29 7.25 9.61
C PRO A 209 -10.01 7.09 8.11
N PHE A 210 -10.08 8.21 7.37
CA PHE A 210 -9.73 8.27 5.95
C PHE A 210 -8.25 8.00 5.71
N HIS A 211 -7.41 8.32 6.69
CA HIS A 211 -5.99 8.07 6.61
C HIS A 211 -5.68 6.63 6.98
N ILE A 212 -4.89 6.00 6.13
CA ILE A 212 -4.38 4.66 6.36
C ILE A 212 -3.00 4.81 6.97
N ASP A 213 -2.89 4.42 8.23
CA ASP A 213 -1.62 4.39 8.94
C ASP A 213 -0.89 3.08 8.62
N PHE A 214 0.22 3.22 7.90
CA PHE A 214 1.13 2.13 7.61
C PHE A 214 2.33 2.10 8.56
N ARG A 215 2.29 2.87 9.66
CA ARG A 215 3.24 2.67 10.76
C ARG A 215 3.02 1.31 11.40
N CYS A 216 4.10 0.79 11.97
CA CYS A 216 4.02 -0.34 12.87
C CYS A 216 3.28 0.04 14.15
N PRO A 217 2.17 -0.64 14.50
CA PRO A 217 1.52 -0.47 15.78
C PRO A 217 2.48 -0.73 16.93
N GLU A 218 2.27 0.03 17.99
CA GLU A 218 2.98 -0.13 19.26
C GLU A 218 2.89 -1.57 19.76
N GLU A 219 1.75 -2.26 19.59
CA GLU A 219 1.60 -3.65 20.02
C GLU A 219 2.48 -4.63 19.23
N LEU A 220 2.72 -4.36 17.94
CA LEU A 220 3.63 -5.16 17.12
C LEU A 220 5.10 -4.85 17.45
N PHE A 221 5.41 -3.60 17.75
CA PHE A 221 6.70 -3.16 18.25
C PHE A 221 7.03 -3.77 19.62
N GLN A 222 6.08 -3.80 20.54
CA GLN A 222 6.25 -4.36 21.88
C GLN A 222 6.46 -5.87 21.82
N LYS A 223 5.66 -6.58 21.00
CA LYS A 223 5.88 -8.01 20.72
C LYS A 223 7.29 -8.25 20.16
N PHE A 224 7.77 -7.38 19.28
CA PHE A 224 9.15 -7.42 18.80
C PHE A 224 10.19 -7.25 19.91
N CYS A 225 10.02 -6.28 20.81
CA CYS A 225 10.95 -6.03 21.92
C CYS A 225 11.03 -7.24 22.86
N ILE A 226 9.88 -7.80 23.25
CA ILE A 226 9.79 -8.98 24.13
C ILE A 226 10.52 -10.17 23.51
N LEU A 227 10.23 -10.47 22.23
CA LEU A 227 10.88 -11.59 21.52
C LEU A 227 12.40 -11.40 21.35
N ARG A 228 12.88 -10.15 21.29
CA ARG A 228 14.32 -9.84 21.26
C ARG A 228 14.98 -10.11 22.61
N GLU A 229 14.33 -9.71 23.70
CA GLU A 229 14.80 -9.97 25.06
C GLU A 229 14.86 -11.47 25.36
N GLU A 230 13.83 -12.22 24.99
CA GLU A 230 13.79 -13.68 25.13
C GLU A 230 14.91 -14.38 24.35
N LYS A 231 15.21 -13.93 23.12
CA LYS A 231 16.32 -14.47 22.33
C LYS A 231 17.69 -14.12 22.91
N ALA A 232 17.87 -12.89 23.37
CA ALA A 232 19.11 -12.48 24.04
C ALA A 232 19.35 -13.33 25.30
N PHE A 233 18.28 -13.60 26.06
CA PHE A 233 18.31 -14.47 27.22
C PHE A 233 18.63 -15.93 26.86
N ALA A 234 18.00 -16.48 25.82
CA ALA A 234 18.24 -17.86 25.35
C ALA A 234 19.67 -18.07 24.83
N LEU A 235 20.26 -17.08 24.15
CA LEU A 235 21.65 -17.12 23.69
C LEU A 235 22.65 -17.00 24.84
N ALA A 236 22.32 -16.21 25.87
CA ALA A 236 23.16 -16.08 27.07
C ALA A 236 23.13 -17.32 27.97
N THR A 237 22.08 -18.15 27.85
CA THR A 237 21.90 -19.38 28.66
C THR A 237 22.33 -20.66 27.94
N GLN A 238 22.77 -20.59 26.68
CA GLN A 238 23.38 -21.74 26.01
C GLN A 238 24.78 -22.03 26.59
N PRO A 239 25.01 -23.22 27.18
CA PRO A 239 26.34 -23.59 27.63
C PRO A 239 27.27 -23.70 26.42
N SER A 240 28.43 -23.06 26.49
CA SER A 240 29.50 -23.20 25.49
C SER A 240 29.89 -24.67 25.36
N ALA A 241 29.39 -25.33 24.31
CA ALA A 241 29.88 -26.64 23.89
C ALA A 241 31.25 -26.48 23.20
N ARG A 242 32.26 -26.17 24.02
CA ARG A 242 33.67 -26.42 23.73
C ARG A 242 34.27 -27.02 25.00
N ALA A 243 34.17 -28.35 25.08
CA ALA A 243 35.08 -29.20 25.84
C ALA A 243 36.07 -29.80 24.83
#